data_AF-A0A0W0TVP7-F1
#
_entry.id   AF-A0A0W0TVP7-F1
#
_cell.length_a   1.000
_cell.length_b   1.000
_cell.length_c   1.000
_cell.angle_alpha   90.00
_cell.angle_beta   90.00
_cell.angle_gamma   90.00
#
_symmetry.space_group_name_H-M   'P 1'
#
loop_
_entity.id
_entity.type
_entity.pdbx_description
1 polymer ?
#
loop_
_entity_poly.entity_id
_entity_poly.type
_entity_poly.pdbx_seq_one_letter_code
_entity_poly.pdbx_strand_id
1 'polypeptide(L)'
;MDQFNLHSAPIIATFTANHAISQLSLAIYTLYPHYMDLIATYHTMHTEAYQTKLRRFSGKIERLPNHEIKYFLLLLLTTLKQQPKPYFHAVLEAAIELTDQCHAFLSLHDTASLDSALQKLQKSYHALVKIAGTNSIQTQLVQGILNIGGALAALVLGILGGLIGGFSGLIRAGARLENPFKHALIGFITGFFVGAMIGFRAPKKWFKEETFRQIKYTLDGLWRSLNHLASSQYQPLNRHIDELKKRLLSEYFNNNQDALDQFLDSPQTYQILTFNARFISDALRGYVGHHALIKLTIGDKDLALEFSLGGSNLKQSAAQCENRQVDGRQLLSMMALHEHLQATHACTKQFIATRMKPGETDCLSYVNLILTGTNQAPTRLKRLTDQDSLAGKMVGFFATCFSPFPQTALHPQNTSLENWAPD
;
A
#
# COMPACT_ATOMS: atom_id res chain seq x y z
N MET A 1 -77.44 -29.27 -57.87
CA MET A 1 -77.06 -30.69 -57.72
C MET A 1 -75.56 -30.78 -57.91
N ASP A 2 -74.97 -31.73 -57.20
CA ASP A 2 -73.57 -32.17 -57.18
C ASP A 2 -72.56 -31.42 -56.27
N GLN A 3 -72.39 -32.04 -55.11
CA GLN A 3 -71.25 -31.99 -54.20
C GLN A 3 -70.02 -32.62 -54.87
N PHE A 4 -68.81 -32.10 -54.61
CA PHE A 4 -67.63 -32.97 -54.40
C PHE A 4 -66.54 -32.28 -53.57
N ASN A 5 -66.39 -32.81 -52.35
CA ASN A 5 -65.20 -32.99 -51.52
C ASN A 5 -63.88 -32.27 -51.86
N LEU A 6 -63.39 -31.43 -50.94
CA LEU A 6 -61.98 -31.08 -50.74
C LEU A 6 -61.70 -30.82 -49.25
N HIS A 7 -61.67 -31.88 -48.45
CA HIS A 7 -61.18 -31.84 -47.07
C HIS A 7 -60.12 -32.92 -46.85
N SER A 8 -58.85 -32.56 -47.03
CA SER A 8 -57.71 -33.22 -46.34
C SER A 8 -56.38 -32.61 -46.82
N ALA A 9 -56.03 -31.41 -46.34
CA ALA A 9 -54.66 -30.88 -46.51
C ALA A 9 -54.12 -29.91 -45.43
N PRO A 10 -54.90 -29.26 -44.53
CA PRO A 10 -54.30 -28.31 -43.57
C PRO A 10 -53.85 -28.94 -42.24
N ILE A 11 -54.26 -30.18 -41.93
CA ILE A 11 -54.03 -30.80 -40.61
C ILE A 11 -52.59 -31.33 -40.49
N ILE A 12 -52.01 -31.84 -41.58
CA ILE A 12 -50.66 -32.44 -41.55
C ILE A 12 -49.58 -31.37 -41.33
N ALA A 13 -49.70 -30.19 -41.96
CA ALA A 13 -48.73 -29.10 -41.80
C ALA A 13 -48.76 -28.45 -40.40
N THR A 14 -49.93 -28.44 -39.75
CA THR A 14 -50.07 -27.88 -38.39
C THR A 14 -49.55 -28.85 -37.32
N PHE A 15 -49.70 -30.16 -37.56
CA PHE A 15 -49.19 -31.21 -36.66
C PHE A 15 -47.66 -31.31 -36.68
N THR A 16 -47.04 -31.18 -37.86
CA THR A 16 -45.57 -31.19 -37.99
C THR A 16 -44.91 -29.96 -37.36
N ALA A 17 -45.53 -28.78 -37.47
CA ALA A 17 -45.05 -27.56 -36.82
C ALA A 17 -45.15 -27.66 -35.27
N ASN A 18 -46.27 -28.15 -34.73
CA ASN A 18 -46.43 -28.32 -33.29
C ASN A 18 -45.49 -29.39 -32.71
N HIS A 19 -45.24 -30.48 -33.46
CA HIS A 19 -44.26 -31.48 -33.08
C HIS A 19 -42.83 -30.90 -33.11
N ALA A 20 -42.48 -30.09 -34.12
CA ALA A 20 -41.17 -29.45 -34.18
C ALA A 20 -40.94 -28.47 -33.02
N ILE A 21 -41.94 -27.67 -32.66
CA ILE A 21 -41.87 -26.72 -31.52
C ILE A 21 -41.75 -27.46 -30.19
N SER A 22 -42.47 -28.57 -30.01
CA SER A 22 -42.36 -29.41 -28.81
C SER A 22 -40.98 -30.05 -28.68
N GLN A 23 -40.40 -30.52 -29.79
CA GLN A 23 -39.04 -31.10 -29.79
C GLN A 23 -37.97 -30.04 -29.52
N LEU A 24 -38.13 -28.82 -30.04
CA LEU A 24 -37.23 -27.69 -29.77
C LEU A 24 -37.30 -27.25 -28.29
N SER A 25 -38.51 -27.20 -27.72
CA SER A 25 -38.71 -26.85 -26.31
C SER A 25 -38.10 -27.90 -25.39
N LEU A 26 -38.26 -29.19 -25.72
CA LEU A 26 -37.64 -30.29 -24.99
C LEU A 26 -36.10 -30.29 -25.12
N ALA A 27 -35.58 -29.97 -26.30
CA ALA A 27 -34.14 -29.83 -26.52
C ALA A 27 -33.54 -28.65 -25.73
N ILE A 28 -34.24 -27.51 -25.67
CA ILE A 28 -33.80 -26.37 -24.84
C ILE A 28 -33.85 -26.74 -23.35
N TYR A 29 -34.91 -27.41 -22.90
CA TYR A 29 -35.06 -27.81 -21.49
C TYR A 29 -34.03 -28.86 -21.05
N THR A 30 -33.59 -29.72 -21.98
CA THR A 30 -32.54 -30.74 -21.70
C THR A 30 -31.12 -30.18 -21.85
N LEU A 31 -30.87 -29.26 -22.79
CA LEU A 31 -29.53 -28.69 -23.01
C LEU A 31 -29.20 -27.55 -22.05
N TYR A 32 -30.19 -26.80 -21.55
CA TYR A 32 -29.96 -25.65 -20.68
C TYR A 32 -29.27 -26.01 -19.34
N PRO A 33 -29.68 -27.06 -18.60
CA PRO A 33 -28.98 -27.48 -17.38
C PRO A 33 -27.52 -27.86 -17.65
N HIS A 34 -27.27 -28.65 -18.72
CA HIS A 34 -25.91 -29.04 -19.11
C HIS A 34 -25.04 -27.85 -19.53
N TYR A 35 -25.62 -26.86 -20.21
CA TYR A 35 -24.92 -25.63 -20.56
C TYR A 35 -24.58 -24.80 -19.32
N MET A 36 -25.48 -24.72 -18.34
CA MET A 36 -25.23 -24.04 -17.07
C MET A 36 -24.17 -24.75 -16.22
N ASP A 37 -24.18 -26.09 -16.18
CA ASP A 37 -23.14 -26.87 -15.51
C ASP A 37 -21.76 -26.68 -16.17
N LEU A 38 -21.70 -26.56 -17.50
CA LEU A 38 -20.46 -26.35 -18.24
C LEU A 38 -19.91 -24.93 -18.03
N ILE A 39 -20.79 -23.92 -17.97
CA ILE A 39 -20.42 -22.55 -17.58
C ILE A 39 -19.93 -22.51 -16.13
N ALA A 40 -20.64 -23.17 -15.21
CA ALA A 40 -20.25 -23.22 -13.81
C ALA A 40 -18.89 -23.90 -13.63
N THR A 41 -18.68 -25.05 -14.29
CA THR A 41 -17.39 -25.78 -14.27
C THR A 41 -16.27 -24.93 -14.85
N TYR A 42 -16.50 -24.28 -16.00
CA TYR A 42 -15.53 -23.37 -16.61
C TYR A 42 -15.17 -22.21 -15.68
N HIS A 43 -16.17 -21.59 -15.04
CA HIS A 43 -15.96 -20.49 -14.10
C HIS A 43 -15.18 -20.94 -12.86
N THR A 44 -15.48 -22.13 -12.30
CA THR A 44 -14.77 -22.71 -11.16
C THR A 44 -13.31 -22.99 -11.51
N MET A 45 -13.03 -23.65 -12.64
CA MET A 45 -11.66 -23.94 -13.09
C MET A 45 -10.83 -22.66 -13.31
N HIS A 46 -11.42 -21.64 -13.93
CA HIS A 46 -10.74 -20.35 -14.13
C HIS A 46 -10.43 -19.64 -12.81
N THR A 47 -11.34 -19.74 -11.84
CA THR A 47 -11.16 -19.17 -10.50
C THR A 47 -10.05 -19.89 -9.74
N GLU A 48 -10.02 -21.22 -9.75
CA GLU A 48 -8.96 -22.01 -9.09
C GLU A 48 -7.57 -21.75 -9.68
N ALA A 49 -7.47 -21.66 -11.01
CA ALA A 49 -6.24 -21.33 -11.70
C ALA A 49 -5.73 -19.93 -11.30
N TYR A 50 -6.63 -18.96 -11.16
CA TYR A 50 -6.30 -17.61 -10.68
C TYR A 50 -5.79 -17.62 -9.23
N GLN A 51 -6.48 -18.33 -8.33
CA GLN A 51 -6.07 -18.43 -6.93
C GLN A 51 -4.72 -19.12 -6.76
N THR A 52 -4.44 -20.13 -7.58
CA THR A 52 -3.14 -20.80 -7.61
C THR A 52 -2.02 -19.84 -8.04
N LYS A 53 -2.27 -18.96 -9.01
CA LYS A 53 -1.32 -17.92 -9.41
C LYS A 53 -1.13 -16.86 -8.31
N LEU A 54 -2.20 -16.45 -7.61
CA LEU A 54 -2.10 -15.54 -6.47
C LEU A 54 -1.26 -16.12 -5.33
N ARG A 55 -1.45 -17.41 -5.00
CA ARG A 55 -0.62 -18.13 -4.02
C ARG A 55 0.85 -18.20 -4.45
N ARG A 56 1.10 -18.52 -5.72
CA ARG A 56 2.45 -18.52 -6.31
C ARG A 56 3.09 -17.13 -6.20
N PHE A 57 2.34 -16.07 -6.48
CA PHE A 57 2.82 -14.70 -6.38
C PHE A 57 3.17 -14.34 -4.92
N SER A 58 2.28 -14.63 -3.96
CA SER A 58 2.56 -14.44 -2.52
C SER A 58 3.85 -15.13 -2.08
N GLY A 59 3.99 -16.42 -2.41
CA GLY A 59 5.19 -17.19 -2.04
C GLY A 59 6.48 -16.68 -2.70
N LYS A 60 6.40 -16.09 -3.90
CA LYS A 60 7.55 -15.43 -4.53
C LYS A 60 7.93 -14.12 -3.81
N ILE A 61 6.95 -13.34 -3.37
CA ILE A 61 7.21 -12.11 -2.61
C ILE A 61 7.90 -12.42 -1.28
N GLU A 62 7.43 -13.44 -0.55
CA GLU A 62 8.01 -13.86 0.74
C GLU A 62 9.48 -14.28 0.63
N ARG A 63 9.84 -14.91 -0.50
CA ARG A 63 11.21 -15.38 -0.81
C ARG A 63 12.12 -14.29 -1.37
N LEU A 64 11.63 -13.07 -1.61
CA LEU A 64 12.53 -11.98 -1.97
C LEU A 64 13.53 -11.71 -0.84
N PRO A 65 14.76 -11.27 -1.15
CA PRO A 65 15.63 -10.65 -0.16
C PRO A 65 14.95 -9.46 0.52
N ASN A 66 15.39 -9.12 1.73
CA ASN A 66 14.81 -8.00 2.48
C ASN A 66 14.93 -6.69 1.69
N HIS A 67 13.79 -6.08 1.38
CA HIS A 67 13.73 -4.86 0.58
C HIS A 67 12.32 -4.26 0.66
N GLU A 68 12.23 -2.94 0.47
CA GLU A 68 10.95 -2.23 0.37
C GLU A 68 10.05 -2.64 -0.80
N ILE A 69 10.59 -3.35 -1.79
CA ILE A 69 9.83 -3.81 -2.96
C ILE A 69 8.71 -4.76 -2.51
N LYS A 70 8.97 -5.57 -1.46
CA LYS A 70 7.97 -6.46 -0.86
C LYS A 70 6.71 -5.72 -0.46
N TYR A 71 6.84 -4.55 0.18
CA TYR A 71 5.70 -3.74 0.62
C TYR A 71 4.77 -3.39 -0.56
N PHE A 72 5.33 -2.92 -1.67
CA PHE A 72 4.54 -2.53 -2.83
C PHE A 72 3.98 -3.74 -3.60
N LEU A 73 4.71 -4.85 -3.67
CA LEU A 73 4.20 -6.09 -4.28
C LEU A 73 3.07 -6.72 -3.47
N LEU A 74 3.14 -6.69 -2.13
CA LEU A 74 2.04 -7.17 -1.27
C LEU A 74 0.79 -6.31 -1.43
N LEU A 75 0.92 -4.99 -1.55
CA LEU A 75 -0.21 -4.11 -1.85
C LEU A 75 -0.80 -4.42 -3.25
N LEU A 76 0.05 -4.68 -4.24
CA LEU A 76 -0.41 -5.09 -5.57
C LEU A 76 -1.15 -6.43 -5.51
N LEU A 77 -0.63 -7.40 -4.77
CA LEU A 77 -1.30 -8.68 -4.50
C LEU A 77 -2.68 -8.44 -3.87
N THR A 78 -2.80 -7.56 -2.88
CA THR A 78 -4.10 -7.21 -2.26
C THR A 78 -5.08 -6.67 -3.29
N THR A 79 -4.65 -5.81 -4.22
CA THR A 79 -5.52 -5.33 -5.31
C THR A 79 -5.90 -6.43 -6.28
N LEU A 80 -4.99 -7.36 -6.58
CA LEU A 80 -5.24 -8.47 -7.50
C LEU A 80 -6.11 -9.58 -6.89
N LYS A 81 -6.30 -9.64 -5.57
CA LYS A 81 -7.24 -10.59 -4.94
C LYS A 81 -8.72 -10.36 -5.30
N GLN A 82 -9.03 -9.31 -6.06
CA GLN A 82 -10.36 -9.05 -6.60
C GLN A 82 -10.81 -10.15 -7.59
N GLN A 83 -12.08 -10.11 -8.03
CA GLN A 83 -12.66 -11.10 -8.93
C GLN A 83 -11.79 -11.35 -10.18
N PRO A 84 -11.62 -12.62 -10.60
CA PRO A 84 -10.77 -12.97 -11.75
C PRO A 84 -11.32 -12.35 -13.04
N LYS A 85 -10.65 -11.32 -13.54
CA LYS A 85 -10.91 -10.71 -14.85
C LYS A 85 -9.69 -10.90 -15.76
N PRO A 86 -9.85 -11.00 -17.09
CA PRO A 86 -8.72 -11.16 -18.01
C PRO A 86 -7.61 -10.11 -17.81
N TYR A 87 -8.01 -8.86 -17.51
CA TYR A 87 -7.09 -7.79 -17.15
C TYR A 87 -6.22 -8.14 -15.92
N PHE A 88 -6.83 -8.61 -14.83
CA PHE A 88 -6.09 -8.96 -13.62
C PHE A 88 -5.20 -10.19 -13.79
N HIS A 89 -5.60 -11.16 -14.62
CA HIS A 89 -4.72 -12.26 -15.01
C HIS A 89 -3.44 -11.73 -15.69
N ALA A 90 -3.57 -10.83 -16.66
CA ALA A 90 -2.43 -10.27 -17.36
C ALA A 90 -1.51 -9.46 -16.43
N VAL A 91 -2.09 -8.65 -15.54
CA VAL A 91 -1.32 -7.87 -14.55
C VAL A 91 -0.61 -8.81 -13.56
N LEU A 92 -1.28 -9.87 -13.10
CA LEU A 92 -0.71 -10.85 -12.17
C LEU A 92 0.49 -11.60 -12.78
N GLU A 93 0.38 -12.05 -14.03
CA GLU A 93 1.51 -12.70 -14.72
C GLU A 93 2.72 -11.77 -14.86
N ALA A 94 2.49 -10.52 -15.27
CA ALA A 94 3.56 -9.55 -15.38
C ALA A 94 4.16 -9.18 -14.01
N ALA A 95 3.37 -9.18 -12.94
CA ALA A 95 3.85 -8.95 -11.58
C ALA A 95 4.69 -10.13 -11.06
N ILE A 96 4.31 -11.37 -11.37
CA ILE A 96 5.10 -12.57 -11.08
C ILE A 96 6.46 -12.50 -11.78
N GLU A 97 6.48 -12.18 -13.07
CA GLU A 97 7.71 -12.02 -13.85
C GLU A 97 8.60 -10.90 -13.28
N LEU A 98 8.03 -9.74 -12.95
CA LEU A 98 8.77 -8.66 -12.30
C LEU A 98 9.39 -9.12 -10.97
N THR A 99 8.66 -9.90 -10.19
CA THR A 99 9.12 -10.42 -8.90
C THR A 99 10.29 -11.37 -9.06
N ASP A 100 10.27 -12.21 -10.10
CA ASP A 100 11.38 -13.10 -10.42
C ASP A 100 12.63 -12.32 -10.82
N GLN A 101 12.49 -11.25 -11.61
CA GLN A 101 13.62 -10.37 -11.91
C GLN A 101 14.11 -9.60 -10.69
N CYS A 102 13.22 -9.18 -9.78
CA CYS A 102 13.62 -8.56 -8.50
C CYS A 102 14.45 -9.54 -7.67
N HIS A 103 14.02 -10.79 -7.57
CA HIS A 103 14.75 -11.82 -6.83
C HIS A 103 16.14 -12.06 -7.44
N ALA A 104 16.20 -12.21 -8.76
CA ALA A 104 17.46 -12.39 -9.47
C ALA A 104 18.43 -11.23 -9.22
N PHE A 105 17.95 -9.98 -9.31
CA PHE A 105 18.77 -8.79 -9.11
C PHE A 105 19.24 -8.63 -7.66
N LEU A 106 18.33 -8.74 -6.69
CA LEU A 106 18.64 -8.51 -5.27
C LEU A 106 19.55 -9.59 -4.67
N SER A 107 19.60 -10.77 -5.29
CA SER A 107 20.49 -11.87 -4.89
C SER A 107 21.85 -11.85 -5.61
N LEU A 108 22.14 -10.83 -6.42
CA LEU A 108 23.44 -10.74 -7.10
C LEU A 108 24.57 -10.43 -6.12
N HIS A 109 25.66 -11.17 -6.26
CA HIS A 109 26.93 -10.92 -5.58
C HIS A 109 28.03 -10.44 -6.52
N ASP A 110 27.85 -10.63 -7.83
CA ASP A 110 28.81 -10.26 -8.87
C ASP A 110 28.42 -8.93 -9.53
N THR A 111 29.35 -7.99 -9.54
CA THR A 111 29.19 -6.67 -10.16
C THR A 111 29.20 -6.72 -11.69
N ALA A 112 29.81 -7.72 -12.31
CA ALA A 112 29.90 -7.79 -13.77
C ALA A 112 28.54 -8.03 -14.46
N SER A 113 27.60 -8.66 -13.74
CA SER A 113 26.26 -8.99 -14.23
C SER A 113 25.20 -7.92 -13.90
N LEU A 114 25.57 -6.84 -13.20
CA LEU A 114 24.65 -5.86 -12.64
C LEU A 114 23.83 -5.14 -13.72
N ASP A 115 24.49 -4.63 -14.76
CA ASP A 115 23.84 -3.84 -15.82
C ASP A 115 22.82 -4.66 -16.59
N SER A 116 23.17 -5.91 -16.94
CA SER A 116 22.26 -6.81 -17.67
C SER A 116 21.04 -7.17 -16.82
N ALA A 117 21.23 -7.43 -15.52
CA ALA A 117 20.14 -7.73 -14.60
C ALA A 117 19.23 -6.51 -14.38
N LEU A 118 19.81 -5.31 -14.26
CA LEU A 118 19.06 -4.06 -14.15
C LEU A 118 18.21 -3.79 -15.39
N GLN A 119 18.76 -4.01 -16.58
CA GLN A 119 18.01 -3.86 -17.84
C GLN A 119 16.82 -4.83 -17.92
N LYS A 120 17.02 -6.09 -17.52
CA LYS A 120 15.92 -7.09 -17.47
C LYS A 120 14.85 -6.66 -16.48
N LEU A 121 15.25 -6.21 -15.30
CA LEU A 121 14.36 -5.72 -14.25
C LEU A 121 13.53 -4.52 -14.73
N GLN A 122 14.16 -3.53 -15.34
CA GLN A 122 13.50 -2.36 -15.92
C GLN A 122 12.54 -2.75 -17.06
N LYS A 123 12.94 -3.69 -17.92
CA LYS A 123 12.09 -4.21 -19.00
C LYS A 123 10.83 -4.87 -18.45
N SER A 124 10.94 -5.73 -17.43
CA SER A 124 9.79 -6.37 -16.79
C SER A 124 8.89 -5.36 -16.09
N TYR A 125 9.46 -4.33 -15.46
CA TYR A 125 8.68 -3.23 -14.89
C TYR A 125 7.89 -2.46 -15.96
N HIS A 126 8.53 -2.09 -17.07
CA HIS A 126 7.85 -1.40 -18.16
C HIS A 126 6.76 -2.24 -18.83
N ALA A 127 6.97 -3.56 -18.95
CA ALA A 127 5.94 -4.47 -19.42
C ALA A 127 4.71 -4.47 -18.49
N LEU A 128 4.92 -4.55 -17.17
CA LEU A 128 3.86 -4.47 -16.18
C LEU A 128 3.11 -3.13 -16.25
N VAL A 129 3.81 -2.00 -16.34
CA VAL A 129 3.22 -0.66 -16.50
C VAL A 129 2.37 -0.56 -17.76
N LYS A 130 2.86 -1.13 -18.88
CA LYS A 130 2.15 -1.14 -20.15
C LYS A 130 0.85 -1.96 -20.06
N ILE A 131 0.92 -3.16 -19.50
CA ILE A 131 -0.25 -4.04 -19.29
C ILE A 131 -1.26 -3.40 -18.33
N ALA A 132 -0.79 -2.79 -17.25
CA ALA A 132 -1.63 -2.11 -16.28
C ALA A 132 -2.30 -0.84 -16.84
N GLY A 133 -1.83 -0.30 -17.97
CA GLY A 133 -2.37 0.91 -18.60
C GLY A 133 -2.08 2.20 -17.82
N THR A 134 -1.17 2.16 -16.83
CA THR A 134 -0.93 3.29 -15.91
C THR A 134 -0.09 4.42 -16.51
N ASN A 135 0.46 4.22 -17.72
CA ASN A 135 1.30 5.17 -18.44
C ASN A 135 0.87 5.40 -19.90
N SER A 136 -0.38 5.13 -20.26
CA SER A 136 -0.90 5.48 -21.59
C SER A 136 -0.98 7.01 -21.79
N ILE A 137 -0.96 7.49 -23.04
CA ILE A 137 -1.06 8.92 -23.37
C ILE A 137 -2.34 9.53 -22.78
N GLN A 138 -3.47 8.82 -22.91
CA GLN A 138 -4.74 9.21 -22.31
C GLN A 138 -4.63 9.36 -20.79
N THR A 139 -3.99 8.40 -20.11
CA THR A 139 -3.76 8.46 -18.66
C THR A 139 -2.89 9.64 -18.26
N GLN A 140 -1.84 9.93 -19.02
CA GLN A 140 -0.97 11.09 -18.76
C GLN A 140 -1.73 12.41 -18.91
N LEU A 141 -2.56 12.54 -19.95
CA LEU A 141 -3.39 13.73 -20.18
C LEU A 141 -4.43 13.93 -19.08
N VAL A 142 -5.17 12.87 -18.72
CA VAL A 142 -6.12 12.91 -17.60
C VAL A 142 -5.41 13.26 -16.30
N GLN A 143 -4.20 12.72 -16.07
CA GLN A 143 -3.42 13.06 -14.89
C GLN A 143 -2.95 14.51 -14.89
N GLY A 144 -2.57 15.07 -16.04
CA GLY A 144 -2.23 16.48 -16.20
C GLY A 144 -3.40 17.39 -15.82
N ILE A 145 -4.58 17.13 -16.38
CA ILE A 145 -5.81 17.87 -16.07
C ILE A 145 -6.14 17.78 -14.58
N LEU A 146 -6.11 16.58 -13.99
CA LEU A 146 -6.39 16.37 -12.57
C LEU A 146 -5.35 17.01 -11.65
N ASN A 147 -4.10 17.15 -12.09
CA ASN A 147 -3.07 17.86 -11.32
C ASN A 147 -3.32 19.37 -11.34
N ILE A 148 -3.70 19.95 -12.49
CA ILE A 148 -4.03 21.38 -12.61
C ILE A 148 -5.30 21.69 -11.81
N GLY A 149 -6.37 20.92 -12.00
CA GLY A 149 -7.61 21.06 -11.24
C GLY A 149 -7.38 20.83 -9.74
N GLY A 150 -6.54 19.86 -9.39
CA GLY A 150 -6.09 19.62 -8.02
C GLY A 150 -5.34 20.80 -7.43
N ALA A 151 -4.43 21.44 -8.17
CA ALA A 151 -3.68 22.60 -7.69
C ALA A 151 -4.60 23.81 -7.45
N LEU A 152 -5.57 24.06 -8.34
CA LEU A 152 -6.58 25.10 -8.17
C LEU A 152 -7.46 24.82 -6.94
N ALA A 153 -7.95 23.58 -6.81
CA ALA A 153 -8.74 23.17 -5.65
C ALA A 153 -7.92 23.24 -4.34
N ALA A 154 -6.63 22.90 -4.39
CA ALA A 154 -5.71 23.03 -3.26
C ALA A 154 -5.57 24.49 -2.80
N LEU A 155 -5.47 25.43 -3.73
CA LEU A 155 -5.39 26.84 -3.38
C LEU A 155 -6.69 27.32 -2.70
N VAL A 156 -7.85 27.02 -3.31
CA VAL A 156 -9.16 27.45 -2.77
C VAL A 156 -9.43 26.82 -1.41
N LEU A 157 -9.30 25.50 -1.29
CA LEU A 157 -9.54 24.80 -0.03
C LEU A 157 -8.45 25.08 0.99
N GLY A 158 -7.22 25.39 0.57
CA GLY A 158 -6.16 25.87 1.44
C GLY A 158 -6.54 27.21 2.08
N ILE A 159 -6.98 28.19 1.30
CA ILE A 159 -7.41 29.50 1.85
C ILE A 159 -8.57 29.30 2.84
N LEU A 160 -9.60 28.54 2.46
CA LEU A 160 -10.75 28.25 3.34
C LEU A 160 -10.32 27.52 4.62
N GLY A 161 -9.48 26.48 4.48
CA GLY A 161 -8.94 25.73 5.60
C GLY A 161 -8.10 26.61 6.53
N GLY A 162 -7.31 27.53 5.98
CA GLY A 162 -6.53 28.51 6.73
C GLY A 162 -7.42 29.45 7.55
N LEU A 163 -8.49 29.98 6.96
CA LEU A 163 -9.44 30.83 7.68
C LEU A 163 -10.11 30.09 8.85
N ILE A 164 -10.60 28.86 8.60
CA ILE A 164 -11.21 28.01 9.64
C ILE A 164 -10.18 27.68 10.75
N GLY A 165 -8.96 27.32 10.35
CA GLY A 165 -7.88 27.01 11.28
C GLY A 165 -7.47 28.21 12.11
N GLY A 166 -7.38 29.40 11.52
CA GLY A 166 -7.07 30.65 12.21
C GLY A 166 -8.11 31.01 13.26
N PHE A 167 -9.39 30.91 12.90
CA PHE A 167 -10.50 31.11 13.84
C PHE A 167 -10.50 30.08 14.99
N SER A 168 -10.27 28.81 14.67
CA SER A 168 -10.13 27.74 15.67
C SER A 168 -8.96 27.99 16.62
N GLY A 169 -7.85 28.52 16.10
CA GLY A 169 -6.68 28.94 16.87
C GLY A 169 -7.00 30.07 17.86
N LEU A 170 -7.77 31.07 17.43
CA LEU A 170 -8.23 32.17 18.29
C LEU A 170 -9.11 31.67 19.44
N ILE A 171 -10.11 30.83 19.15
CA ILE A 171 -10.98 30.25 20.19
C ILE A 171 -10.15 29.50 21.23
N ARG A 172 -9.18 28.70 20.79
CA ARG A 172 -8.33 27.92 21.69
C ARG A 172 -7.45 28.79 22.56
N ALA A 173 -6.87 29.86 22.01
CA ALA A 173 -6.10 30.81 22.81
C ALA A 173 -6.97 31.51 23.86
N GLY A 174 -8.21 31.88 23.50
CA GLY A 174 -9.19 32.41 24.44
C GLY A 174 -9.49 31.43 25.58
N ALA A 175 -9.67 30.15 25.26
CA ALA A 175 -9.95 29.10 26.25
C ALA A 175 -8.74 28.76 27.15
N ARG A 176 -7.50 29.00 26.70
CA ARG A 176 -6.27 28.68 27.45
C ARG A 176 -5.55 29.90 28.03
N LEU A 177 -6.07 31.11 27.81
CA LEU A 177 -5.42 32.38 28.18
C LEU A 177 -4.00 32.50 27.60
N GLU A 178 -3.79 31.92 26.41
CA GLU A 178 -2.51 31.95 25.69
C GLU A 178 -2.51 33.10 24.65
N ASN A 179 -1.37 33.38 24.00
CA ASN A 179 -1.26 34.46 23.02
C ASN A 179 -2.17 34.19 21.78
N PRO A 180 -3.21 35.01 21.54
CA PRO A 180 -4.19 34.75 20.49
C PRO A 180 -3.61 34.79 19.08
N PHE A 181 -2.69 35.72 18.80
CA PHE A 181 -2.10 35.87 17.48
C PHE A 181 -1.20 34.70 17.11
N LYS A 182 -0.43 34.18 18.08
CA LYS A 182 0.42 33.00 17.87
C LYS A 182 -0.42 31.78 17.50
N HIS A 183 -1.50 31.53 18.23
CA HIS A 183 -2.37 30.38 17.98
C HIS A 183 -3.22 30.55 16.72
N ALA A 184 -3.66 31.77 16.40
CA ALA A 184 -4.32 32.09 15.14
C ALA A 184 -3.41 31.81 13.95
N LEU A 185 -2.13 32.25 14.00
CA LEU A 185 -1.18 32.01 12.92
C LEU A 185 -0.87 30.52 12.76
N ILE A 186 -0.62 29.81 13.86
CA ILE A 186 -0.41 28.35 13.84
C ILE A 186 -1.64 27.64 13.27
N GLY A 187 -2.84 28.05 13.69
CA GLY A 187 -4.11 27.53 13.21
C GLY A 187 -4.28 27.78 11.71
N PHE A 188 -4.00 28.99 11.24
CA PHE A 188 -4.09 29.36 9.83
C PHE A 188 -3.13 28.54 8.97
N ILE A 189 -1.85 28.44 9.36
CA ILE A 189 -0.86 27.66 8.62
C ILE A 189 -1.28 26.19 8.56
N THR A 190 -1.67 25.61 9.71
CA THR A 190 -2.08 24.20 9.78
C THR A 190 -3.33 23.95 8.94
N GLY A 191 -4.34 24.81 9.06
CA GLY A 191 -5.57 24.74 8.29
C GLY A 191 -5.34 24.89 6.79
N PHE A 192 -4.42 25.76 6.38
CA PHE A 192 -4.05 25.95 4.99
C PHE A 192 -3.44 24.68 4.40
N PHE A 193 -2.46 24.08 5.09
CA PHE A 193 -1.82 22.85 4.60
C PHE A 193 -2.81 21.68 4.54
N VAL A 194 -3.68 21.54 5.56
CA VAL A 194 -4.72 20.50 5.57
C VAL A 194 -5.71 20.72 4.41
N GLY A 195 -6.22 21.94 4.24
CA GLY A 195 -7.16 22.29 3.18
C GLY A 195 -6.55 22.11 1.78
N ALA A 196 -5.31 22.54 1.59
CA ALA A 196 -4.58 22.37 0.33
C ALA A 196 -4.34 20.90 -0.01
N MET A 197 -3.98 20.09 0.99
CA MET A 197 -3.83 18.65 0.81
C MET A 197 -5.14 17.98 0.39
N ILE A 198 -6.26 18.34 1.03
CA ILE A 198 -7.59 17.84 0.68
C ILE A 198 -7.94 18.23 -0.76
N GLY A 199 -7.79 19.51 -1.11
CA GLY A 199 -8.12 20.02 -2.44
C GLY A 199 -7.28 19.42 -3.55
N PHE A 200 -5.99 19.17 -3.31
CA PHE A 200 -5.13 18.52 -4.30
C PHE A 200 -5.53 17.07 -4.58
N ARG A 201 -6.08 16.36 -3.58
CA ARG A 201 -6.35 14.92 -3.66
C ARG A 201 -7.79 14.61 -4.04
N ALA A 202 -8.75 15.47 -3.69
CA ALA A 202 -10.17 15.24 -3.94
C ALA A 202 -10.50 14.96 -5.43
N PRO A 203 -9.99 15.73 -6.42
CA PRO A 203 -10.28 15.46 -7.82
C PRO A 203 -9.81 14.06 -8.25
N LYS A 204 -8.62 13.65 -7.82
CA LYS A 204 -8.10 12.31 -8.16
C LYS A 204 -8.93 11.19 -7.54
N LYS A 205 -9.54 11.41 -6.37
CA LYS A 205 -10.39 10.41 -5.71
C LYS A 205 -11.75 10.29 -6.40
N TRP A 206 -12.32 11.38 -6.89
CA TRP A 206 -13.64 11.38 -7.53
C TRP A 206 -13.62 10.92 -8.99
N PHE A 207 -12.54 11.23 -9.73
CA PHE A 207 -12.48 10.96 -11.17
C PHE A 207 -11.70 9.70 -11.56
N LYS A 208 -11.12 8.95 -10.61
CA LYS A 208 -10.39 7.71 -10.90
C LYS A 208 -10.95 6.53 -10.12
N GLU A 209 -11.11 5.41 -10.82
CA GLU A 209 -11.45 4.14 -10.22
C GLU A 209 -10.45 3.73 -9.13
N GLU A 210 -10.96 3.11 -8.06
CA GLU A 210 -10.17 2.73 -6.90
C GLU A 210 -9.07 1.72 -7.26
N THR A 211 -9.42 0.67 -8.00
CA THR A 211 -8.47 -0.36 -8.45
C THR A 211 -7.34 0.26 -9.26
N PHE A 212 -7.66 1.18 -10.19
CA PHE A 212 -6.63 1.87 -10.96
C PHE A 212 -5.72 2.74 -10.07
N ARG A 213 -6.29 3.46 -9.10
CA ARG A 213 -5.51 4.23 -8.11
C ARG A 213 -4.57 3.34 -7.31
N GLN A 214 -5.04 2.17 -6.89
CA GLN A 214 -4.26 1.19 -6.13
C GLN A 214 -3.09 0.64 -6.96
N ILE A 215 -3.36 0.13 -8.17
CA ILE A 215 -2.32 -0.38 -9.07
C ILE A 215 -1.31 0.72 -9.40
N LYS A 216 -1.77 1.94 -9.70
CA LYS A 216 -0.86 3.05 -9.99
C LYS A 216 0.02 3.39 -8.77
N TYR A 217 -0.56 3.44 -7.57
CA TYR A 217 0.21 3.69 -6.35
C TYR A 217 1.31 2.64 -6.13
N THR A 218 0.99 1.35 -6.33
CA THR A 218 1.98 0.28 -6.17
C THR A 218 3.07 0.35 -7.22
N LEU A 219 2.72 0.63 -8.48
CA LEU A 219 3.71 0.78 -9.56
C LEU A 219 4.59 2.02 -9.37
N ASP A 220 4.03 3.16 -8.94
CA ASP A 220 4.80 4.36 -8.59
C ASP A 220 5.73 4.12 -7.39
N GLY A 221 5.35 3.25 -6.46
CA GLY A 221 6.22 2.74 -5.39
C GLY A 221 7.39 1.91 -5.92
N LEU A 222 7.08 0.88 -6.71
CA LEU A 222 8.08 0.02 -7.34
C LEU A 222 9.07 0.82 -8.19
N TRP A 223 8.60 1.75 -9.02
CA TRP A 223 9.46 2.62 -9.82
C TRP A 223 10.49 3.37 -8.98
N ARG A 224 10.08 3.93 -7.84
CA ARG A 224 10.99 4.66 -6.96
C ARG A 224 12.06 3.74 -6.39
N SER A 225 11.67 2.55 -5.94
CA SER A 225 12.62 1.54 -5.46
C SER A 225 13.59 1.11 -6.56
N LEU A 226 13.07 0.78 -7.76
CA LEU A 226 13.87 0.34 -8.89
C LEU A 226 14.83 1.42 -9.41
N ASN A 227 14.40 2.68 -9.42
CA ASN A 227 15.29 3.80 -9.79
C ASN A 227 16.41 4.01 -8.77
N HIS A 228 16.15 3.74 -7.49
CA HIS A 228 17.22 3.77 -6.51
C HIS A 228 18.23 2.66 -6.74
N LEU A 229 17.78 1.43 -7.06
CA LEU A 229 18.66 0.33 -7.46
C LEU A 229 19.54 0.67 -8.68
N ALA A 230 19.00 1.46 -9.61
CA ALA A 230 19.72 1.95 -10.79
C ALA A 230 20.67 3.11 -10.50
N SER A 231 20.64 3.69 -9.29
CA SER A 231 21.45 4.86 -8.96
C SER A 231 22.87 4.46 -8.56
N SER A 232 23.84 5.32 -8.87
CA SER A 232 25.24 5.15 -8.44
C SER A 232 25.44 5.16 -6.91
N GLN A 233 24.40 5.54 -6.16
CA GLN A 233 24.40 5.61 -4.71
C GLN A 233 23.87 4.32 -4.06
N TYR A 234 23.39 3.35 -4.85
CA TYR A 234 22.87 2.11 -4.32
C TYR A 234 23.96 1.32 -3.58
N GLN A 235 23.62 0.90 -2.37
CA GLN A 235 24.41 -0.05 -1.60
C GLN A 235 23.54 -1.29 -1.32
N PRO A 236 24.05 -2.50 -1.61
CA PRO A 236 23.34 -3.73 -1.27
C PRO A 236 23.08 -3.83 0.24
N LEU A 237 21.94 -4.41 0.62
CA LEU A 237 21.56 -4.54 2.02
C LEU A 237 22.62 -5.24 2.88
N ASN A 238 23.31 -6.24 2.34
CA ASN A 238 24.37 -6.96 3.06
C ASN A 238 25.50 -6.02 3.51
N ARG A 239 25.80 -4.98 2.73
CA ARG A 239 26.79 -3.97 3.13
C ARG A 239 26.34 -3.19 4.36
N HIS A 240 25.06 -2.77 4.39
CA HIS A 240 24.48 -2.12 5.57
C HIS A 240 24.47 -3.04 6.78
N ILE A 241 24.19 -4.34 6.59
CA ILE A 241 24.25 -5.34 7.66
C ILE A 241 25.68 -5.42 8.24
N ASP A 242 26.70 -5.49 7.41
CA ASP A 242 28.10 -5.59 7.88
C ASP A 242 28.57 -4.32 8.59
N GLU A 243 28.21 -3.14 8.06
CA GLU A 243 28.50 -1.85 8.69
C GLU A 243 27.78 -1.73 10.05
N LEU A 244 26.52 -2.15 10.13
CA LEU A 244 25.75 -2.17 11.36
C LEU A 244 26.28 -3.16 12.39
N LYS A 245 26.73 -4.36 11.99
CA LYS A 245 27.36 -5.30 12.93
C LYS A 245 28.59 -4.69 13.59
N LYS A 246 29.45 -4.04 12.79
CA LYS A 246 30.63 -3.34 13.32
C LYS A 246 30.24 -2.22 14.28
N ARG A 247 29.21 -1.45 13.95
CA ARG A 247 28.70 -0.38 14.82
C ARG A 247 28.08 -0.92 16.11
N LEU A 248 27.29 -1.98 16.04
CA LEU A 248 26.73 -2.64 17.23
C LEU A 248 27.84 -3.16 18.13
N LEU A 249 28.82 -3.85 17.55
CA LEU A 249 29.97 -4.40 18.28
C LEU A 249 30.69 -3.32 19.08
N SER A 250 31.00 -2.18 18.45
CA SER A 250 31.76 -1.11 19.09
C SER A 250 30.91 -0.27 20.05
N GLU A 251 29.69 0.14 19.66
CA GLU A 251 28.88 1.10 20.41
C GLU A 251 28.00 0.47 21.49
N TYR A 252 27.61 -0.80 21.36
CA TYR A 252 26.63 -1.46 22.24
C TYR A 252 27.22 -2.66 22.98
N PHE A 253 28.23 -3.33 22.43
CA PHE A 253 28.83 -4.54 23.01
C PHE A 253 30.29 -4.35 23.46
N ASN A 254 30.83 -3.13 23.46
CA ASN A 254 32.20 -2.83 23.92
C ASN A 254 33.27 -3.70 23.25
N ASN A 255 33.12 -3.99 21.96
CA ASN A 255 33.96 -4.90 21.16
C ASN A 255 33.96 -6.37 21.62
N ASN A 256 32.97 -6.79 22.39
CA ASN A 256 32.78 -8.19 22.77
C ASN A 256 31.99 -8.94 21.68
N GLN A 257 32.71 -9.75 20.90
CA GLN A 257 32.13 -10.53 19.80
C GLN A 257 31.17 -11.62 20.30
N ASP A 258 31.51 -12.33 21.39
CA ASP A 258 30.66 -13.39 21.95
C ASP A 258 29.30 -12.83 22.42
N ALA A 259 29.31 -11.65 23.04
CA ALA A 259 28.08 -10.98 23.46
C ALA A 259 27.22 -10.52 22.27
N LEU A 260 27.86 -10.05 21.19
CA LEU A 260 27.15 -9.73 19.95
C LEU A 260 26.54 -10.98 19.32
N ASP A 261 27.30 -12.08 19.22
CA ASP A 261 26.80 -13.33 18.62
C ASP A 261 25.65 -13.92 19.45
N GLN A 262 25.76 -13.88 20.77
CA GLN A 262 24.66 -14.24 21.68
C GLN A 262 23.43 -13.33 21.46
N PHE A 263 23.62 -12.02 21.29
CA PHE A 263 22.52 -11.11 20.98
C PHE A 263 21.84 -11.45 19.64
N LEU A 264 22.65 -11.73 18.60
CA LEU A 264 22.15 -12.05 17.26
C LEU A 264 21.31 -13.33 17.25
N ASP A 265 21.70 -14.34 18.03
CA ASP A 265 21.01 -15.64 18.08
C ASP A 265 19.91 -15.72 19.14
N SER A 266 19.80 -14.74 20.03
CA SER A 266 18.79 -14.75 21.10
C SER A 266 17.51 -13.99 20.71
N PRO A 267 16.35 -14.38 21.27
CA PRO A 267 15.11 -13.62 21.10
C PRO A 267 15.22 -12.22 21.72
N GLN A 268 14.90 -11.22 20.92
CA GLN A 268 14.90 -9.80 21.26
C GLN A 268 13.48 -9.23 21.18
N THR A 269 13.12 -8.42 22.16
CA THR A 269 11.85 -7.69 22.16
C THR A 269 12.02 -6.31 21.55
N TYR A 270 11.06 -5.90 20.73
CA TYR A 270 10.95 -4.54 20.23
C TYR A 270 9.53 -4.01 20.39
N GLN A 271 9.39 -2.69 20.35
CA GLN A 271 8.10 -2.02 20.47
C GLN A 271 7.81 -1.23 19.20
N ILE A 272 6.59 -1.30 18.71
CA ILE A 272 6.06 -0.34 17.75
C ILE A 272 5.26 0.65 18.58
N LEU A 273 5.56 1.93 18.44
CA LEU A 273 5.01 2.98 19.28
C LEU A 273 4.37 4.06 18.42
N THR A 274 3.35 4.71 18.97
CA THR A 274 2.90 6.01 18.48
C THR A 274 3.00 7.08 19.55
N PHE A 275 3.38 8.29 19.15
CA PHE A 275 3.41 9.48 19.99
C PHE A 275 2.49 10.55 19.43
N ASN A 276 1.92 11.39 20.28
CA ASN A 276 1.13 12.54 19.85
C ASN A 276 1.98 13.47 18.97
N ALA A 277 1.59 13.63 17.71
CA ALA A 277 2.37 14.39 16.73
C ALA A 277 2.41 15.87 17.11
N ARG A 278 3.60 16.47 17.03
CA ARG A 278 3.83 17.92 17.28
C ARG A 278 3.84 18.74 15.97
N PHE A 279 4.00 18.08 14.83
CA PHE A 279 4.11 18.71 13.51
C PHE A 279 5.09 19.91 13.51
N ILE A 280 4.61 21.15 13.31
CA ILE A 280 5.44 22.37 13.29
C ILE A 280 5.57 23.09 14.65
N SER A 281 4.82 22.67 15.69
CA SER A 281 4.81 23.36 16.98
C SER A 281 4.31 22.47 18.11
N ASP A 282 4.90 22.63 19.29
CA ASP A 282 4.44 21.99 20.53
C ASP A 282 2.97 22.28 20.86
N ALA A 283 2.46 23.44 20.46
CA ALA A 283 1.06 23.79 20.62
C ALA A 283 0.10 22.84 19.86
N LEU A 284 0.60 22.17 18.82
CA LEU A 284 -0.13 21.22 17.99
C LEU A 284 0.02 19.77 18.47
N ARG A 285 0.71 19.52 19.59
CA ARG A 285 0.87 18.16 20.14
C ARG A 285 -0.50 17.48 20.29
N GLY A 286 -0.69 16.36 19.58
CA GLY A 286 -1.92 15.55 19.62
C GLY A 286 -3.10 16.18 18.87
N TYR A 287 -2.88 17.27 18.13
CA TYR A 287 -3.93 17.95 17.37
C TYR A 287 -4.11 17.36 15.97
N VAL A 288 -3.03 16.86 15.36
CA VAL A 288 -2.98 16.44 13.95
C VAL A 288 -2.67 14.94 13.79
N GLY A 289 -2.91 14.15 14.85
CA GLY A 289 -2.72 12.69 14.88
C GLY A 289 -1.43 12.26 15.57
N HIS A 290 -0.87 11.13 15.13
CA HIS A 290 0.24 10.46 15.79
C HIS A 290 1.45 10.27 14.88
N HIS A 291 2.65 10.27 15.48
CA HIS A 291 3.90 9.87 14.86
C HIS A 291 4.24 8.43 15.25
N ALA A 292 4.46 7.56 14.27
CA ALA A 292 4.75 6.14 14.49
C ALA A 292 6.24 5.83 14.31
N LEU A 293 6.76 4.92 15.14
CA LEU A 293 8.13 4.42 15.06
C LEU A 293 8.29 3.01 15.61
N ILE A 294 9.45 2.40 15.34
CA ILE A 294 9.90 1.17 15.99
C ILE A 294 10.99 1.53 17.00
N LYS A 295 10.81 1.14 18.26
CA LYS A 295 11.78 1.29 19.35
C LYS A 295 12.46 -0.05 19.61
N LEU A 296 13.78 -0.04 19.59
CA LEU A 296 14.64 -1.15 20.00
C LEU A 296 15.35 -0.78 21.30
N THR A 297 15.55 -1.75 22.18
CA THR A 297 16.38 -1.59 23.39
C THR A 297 17.49 -2.62 23.32
N ILE A 298 18.74 -2.17 23.28
CA ILE A 298 19.94 -3.01 23.21
C ILE A 298 20.81 -2.64 24.41
N GLY A 299 20.89 -3.54 25.39
CA GLY A 299 21.49 -3.25 26.69
C GLY A 299 20.71 -2.15 27.42
N ASP A 300 21.38 -1.06 27.78
CA ASP A 300 20.82 0.12 28.44
C ASP A 300 20.45 1.26 27.47
N LYS A 301 20.61 1.04 26.16
CA LYS A 301 20.40 2.06 25.12
C LYS A 301 19.14 1.79 24.30
N ASP A 302 18.43 2.88 24.01
CA ASP A 302 17.26 2.88 23.14
C ASP A 302 17.61 3.43 21.75
N LEU A 303 17.09 2.78 20.70
CA LEU A 303 17.19 3.20 19.31
C LEU A 303 15.81 3.34 18.68
N ALA A 304 15.61 4.35 17.84
CA ALA A 304 14.39 4.53 17.06
C ALA A 304 14.64 4.28 15.57
N LEU A 305 13.81 3.44 14.95
CA LEU A 305 13.67 3.38 13.50
C LEU A 305 12.45 4.21 13.12
N GLU A 306 12.67 5.42 12.62
CA GLU A 306 11.60 6.38 12.40
C GLU A 306 11.80 7.29 11.18
N PHE A 307 10.68 7.81 10.69
CA PHE A 307 10.65 8.83 9.64
C PHE A 307 10.45 10.21 10.30
N SER A 308 11.53 10.86 10.73
CA SER A 308 11.46 12.15 11.46
C SER A 308 12.62 13.10 11.11
N LEU A 309 12.41 14.40 11.33
CA LEU A 309 13.43 15.44 11.13
C LEU A 309 14.38 15.64 12.33
N GLY A 310 14.02 15.16 13.52
CA GLY A 310 14.66 15.59 14.76
C GLY A 310 14.66 14.57 15.90
N GLY A 311 14.34 13.31 15.61
CA GLY A 311 14.29 12.25 16.62
C GLY A 311 13.08 12.36 17.57
N SER A 312 12.53 11.22 17.95
CA SER A 312 11.48 11.16 18.98
C SER A 312 12.08 11.07 20.37
N ASN A 313 11.45 11.73 21.36
CA ASN A 313 11.80 11.53 22.76
C ASN A 313 11.21 10.21 23.26
N LEU A 314 12.03 9.15 23.28
CA LEU A 314 11.63 7.80 23.67
C LEU A 314 11.30 7.62 25.15
N LYS A 315 11.52 8.65 25.99
CA LYS A 315 11.12 8.68 27.40
C LYS A 315 9.67 9.12 27.61
N GLN A 316 9.03 9.68 26.57
CA GLN A 316 7.63 10.09 26.66
C GLN A 316 6.71 8.86 26.70
N SER A 317 5.57 8.96 27.38
CA SER A 317 4.53 7.93 27.30
C SER A 317 3.99 7.81 25.87
N ALA A 318 3.96 6.58 25.36
CA ALA A 318 3.37 6.28 24.06
C ALA A 318 1.84 6.38 24.13
N ALA A 319 1.23 6.88 23.05
CA ALA A 319 -0.22 6.90 22.87
C ALA A 319 -0.76 5.50 22.54
N GLN A 320 0.01 4.73 21.77
CA GLN A 320 -0.26 3.31 21.50
C GLN A 320 1.07 2.54 21.51
N CYS A 321 1.02 1.27 21.90
CA CYS A 321 2.17 0.39 21.97
C CYS A 321 1.79 -1.02 21.50
N GLU A 322 2.63 -1.60 20.65
CA GLU A 322 2.57 -3.00 20.23
C GLU A 322 3.93 -3.63 20.51
N ASN A 323 3.99 -4.66 21.37
CA ASN A 323 5.22 -5.37 21.69
C ASN A 323 5.36 -6.61 20.81
N ARG A 324 6.56 -6.88 20.32
CA ARG A 324 6.87 -8.02 19.46
C ARG A 324 8.23 -8.62 19.81
N GLN A 325 8.46 -9.84 19.36
CA GLN A 325 9.71 -10.57 19.57
C GLN A 325 10.19 -11.19 18.25
N VAL A 326 11.49 -11.07 17.99
CA VAL A 326 12.22 -11.69 16.86
C VAL A 326 13.65 -11.99 17.31
N ASP A 327 14.42 -12.78 16.58
CA ASP A 327 15.85 -12.92 16.88
C ASP A 327 16.65 -11.62 16.58
N GLY A 328 17.86 -11.53 17.12
CA GLY A 328 18.72 -10.36 16.91
C GLY A 328 19.16 -10.15 15.45
N ARG A 329 19.28 -11.22 14.65
CA ARG A 329 19.57 -11.13 13.20
C ARG A 329 18.44 -10.45 12.44
N GLN A 330 17.20 -10.70 12.84
CA GLN A 330 16.01 -10.08 12.29
C GLN A 330 15.93 -8.60 12.70
N LEU A 331 16.26 -8.24 13.95
CA LEU A 331 16.40 -6.84 14.35
C LEU A 331 17.47 -6.11 13.53
N LEU A 332 18.63 -6.74 13.35
CA LEU A 332 19.70 -6.21 12.52
C LEU A 332 19.24 -5.98 11.07
N SER A 333 18.43 -6.90 10.52
CA SER A 333 17.83 -6.74 9.19
C SER A 333 16.86 -5.56 9.12
N MET A 334 16.06 -5.33 10.17
CA MET A 334 15.17 -4.18 10.27
C MET A 334 15.96 -2.86 10.36
N MET A 335 17.05 -2.84 11.12
CA MET A 335 17.97 -1.70 11.20
C MET A 335 18.64 -1.42 9.85
N ALA A 336 19.13 -2.46 9.17
CA ALA A 336 19.76 -2.32 7.85
C ALA A 336 18.78 -1.78 6.81
N LEU A 337 17.54 -2.29 6.82
CA LEU A 337 16.51 -1.77 5.94
C LEU A 337 16.16 -0.33 6.29
N HIS A 338 16.11 0.04 7.57
CA HIS A 338 15.92 1.43 7.97
C HIS A 338 17.01 2.36 7.43
N GLU A 339 18.29 1.99 7.53
CA GLU A 339 19.40 2.78 6.97
C GLU A 339 19.31 2.90 5.45
N HIS A 340 19.03 1.79 4.76
CA HIS A 340 18.77 1.80 3.33
C HIS A 340 17.61 2.75 2.97
N LEU A 341 16.54 2.76 3.76
CA LEU A 341 15.40 3.64 3.56
C LEU A 341 15.67 5.10 3.87
N GLN A 342 16.72 5.42 4.64
CA GLN A 342 17.14 6.82 4.76
C GLN A 342 17.71 7.33 3.43
N ALA A 343 18.27 6.48 2.56
CA ALA A 343 18.71 6.92 1.23
C ALA A 343 17.52 7.21 0.29
N THR A 344 16.43 6.45 0.37
CA THR A 344 15.27 6.56 -0.55
C THR A 344 14.12 7.40 -0.01
N HIS A 345 13.95 7.43 1.31
CA HIS A 345 12.88 8.12 2.03
C HIS A 345 13.43 8.91 3.23
N ALA A 346 14.59 9.57 3.09
CA ALA A 346 15.02 10.54 4.09
C ALA A 346 13.89 11.54 4.39
N CYS A 347 13.56 11.69 5.68
CA CYS A 347 12.61 12.69 6.13
C CYS A 347 13.29 14.07 6.04
N THR A 348 13.22 14.70 4.87
CA THR A 348 13.72 16.07 4.64
C THR A 348 12.56 17.06 4.59
N LYS A 349 12.84 18.35 4.82
CA LYS A 349 11.83 19.40 4.63
C LYS A 349 11.25 19.38 3.21
N GLN A 350 12.10 19.12 2.22
CA GLN A 350 11.68 18.95 0.82
C GLN A 350 10.77 17.74 0.65
N PHE A 351 11.10 16.59 1.26
CA PHE A 351 10.25 15.41 1.23
C PHE A 351 8.89 15.70 1.87
N ILE A 352 8.85 16.32 3.05
CA ILE A 352 7.60 16.69 3.73
C ILE A 352 6.75 17.61 2.84
N ALA A 353 7.37 18.62 2.21
CA ALA A 353 6.66 19.58 1.38
C ALA A 353 6.15 18.99 0.05
N THR A 354 6.84 18.02 -0.53
CA THR A 354 6.58 17.58 -1.92
C THR A 354 6.08 16.14 -2.05
N ARG A 355 6.36 15.28 -1.06
CA ARG A 355 6.15 13.82 -1.14
C ARG A 355 5.37 13.24 0.03
N MET A 356 5.39 13.83 1.22
CA MET A 356 4.64 13.32 2.35
C MET A 356 3.14 13.44 2.08
N LYS A 357 2.46 12.30 2.15
CA LYS A 357 1.01 12.21 1.95
C LYS A 357 0.44 11.27 3.01
N PRO A 358 -0.40 11.78 3.92
CA PRO A 358 -1.10 10.95 4.90
C PRO A 358 -1.82 9.78 4.21
N GLY A 359 -1.69 8.58 4.77
CA GLY A 359 -2.22 7.33 4.22
C GLY A 359 -1.36 6.67 3.13
N GLU A 360 -0.42 7.39 2.52
CA GLU A 360 0.45 6.89 1.45
C GLU A 360 1.91 6.80 1.95
N THR A 361 2.54 7.95 2.16
CA THR A 361 3.95 8.14 2.48
C THR A 361 4.07 8.89 3.81
N ASP A 362 3.52 8.31 4.86
CA ASP A 362 3.57 8.82 6.23
C ASP A 362 4.41 7.92 7.15
N CYS A 363 4.60 8.34 8.41
CA CYS A 363 5.39 7.61 9.39
C CYS A 363 4.85 6.20 9.68
N LEU A 364 3.54 5.97 9.64
CA LEU A 364 2.98 4.63 9.83
C LEU A 364 3.22 3.73 8.61
N SER A 365 3.08 4.27 7.39
CA SER A 365 3.44 3.56 6.16
C SER A 365 4.93 3.21 6.16
N TYR A 366 5.80 4.10 6.64
CA TYR A 366 7.23 3.85 6.78
C TYR A 366 7.54 2.69 7.74
N VAL A 367 6.89 2.65 8.92
CA VAL A 367 6.98 1.51 9.84
C VAL A 367 6.54 0.21 9.16
N ASN A 368 5.40 0.22 8.46
CA ASN A 368 4.93 -0.97 7.73
C ASN A 368 5.87 -1.40 6.61
N LEU A 369 6.56 -0.46 5.99
CA LEU A 369 7.52 -0.73 4.93
C LEU A 369 8.76 -1.43 5.50
N ILE A 370 9.26 -1.04 6.69
CA ILE A 370 10.31 -1.80 7.40
C ILE A 370 9.82 -3.20 7.78
N LEU A 371 8.65 -3.30 8.42
CA LEU A 371 8.11 -4.58 8.89
C LEU A 371 7.93 -5.56 7.73
N THR A 372 7.14 -5.17 6.72
CA THR A 372 6.86 -6.05 5.58
C THR A 372 8.08 -6.29 4.69
N GLY A 373 8.95 -5.30 4.53
CA GLY A 373 10.22 -5.44 3.82
C GLY A 373 11.18 -6.44 4.46
N THR A 374 10.97 -6.76 5.75
CA THR A 374 11.72 -7.77 6.51
C THR A 374 10.87 -8.98 6.90
N ASN A 375 9.79 -9.27 6.17
CA ASN A 375 8.90 -10.42 6.40
C ASN A 375 8.20 -10.44 7.78
N GLN A 376 8.06 -9.29 8.43
CA GLN A 376 7.25 -9.14 9.63
C GLN A 376 5.83 -8.72 9.25
N ALA A 377 4.84 -9.13 10.06
CA ALA A 377 3.46 -8.70 9.88
C ALA A 377 3.35 -7.15 9.97
N PRO A 378 2.41 -6.50 9.27
CA PRO A 378 2.20 -5.06 9.44
C PRO A 378 1.71 -4.74 10.86
N THR A 379 1.90 -3.51 11.31
CA THR A 379 1.45 -3.09 12.65
C THR A 379 -0.06 -3.02 12.75
N ARG A 380 -0.59 -3.31 13.94
CA ARG A 380 -2.02 -3.14 14.29
C ARG A 380 -2.33 -1.75 14.85
N LEU A 381 -1.31 -0.92 15.11
CA LEU A 381 -1.49 0.44 15.61
C LEU A 381 -2.25 1.30 14.60
N LYS A 382 -3.15 2.15 15.09
CA LYS A 382 -4.01 2.99 14.25
C LYS A 382 -3.38 4.36 14.01
N ARG A 383 -3.58 4.94 12.82
CA ARG A 383 -3.21 6.35 12.54
C ARG A 383 -3.92 7.33 13.47
N LEU A 384 -5.19 7.02 13.77
CA LEU A 384 -6.03 7.77 14.68
C LEU A 384 -6.54 6.91 15.84
N THR A 385 -6.77 7.53 16.98
CA THR A 385 -7.41 6.95 18.17
C THR A 385 -8.65 7.75 18.56
N ASP A 386 -9.48 7.18 19.42
CA ASP A 386 -10.68 7.88 19.91
C ASP A 386 -10.34 9.13 20.74
N GLN A 387 -9.10 9.20 21.23
CA GLN A 387 -8.55 10.31 22.01
C GLN A 387 -8.08 11.49 21.13
N ASP A 388 -8.05 11.33 19.80
CA ASP A 388 -7.71 12.44 18.90
C ASP A 388 -8.73 13.59 19.00
N SER A 389 -8.22 14.81 18.86
CA SER A 389 -9.06 16.01 18.79
C SER A 389 -10.02 15.95 17.58
N LEU A 390 -11.11 16.73 17.60
CA LEU A 390 -12.05 16.81 16.47
C LEU A 390 -11.33 17.16 15.14
N ALA A 391 -10.39 18.11 15.19
CA ALA A 391 -9.57 18.46 14.04
C ALA A 391 -8.68 17.29 13.58
N GLY A 392 -8.08 16.56 14.53
CA GLY A 392 -7.30 15.35 14.25
C GLY A 392 -8.14 14.25 13.60
N LYS A 393 -9.35 14.03 14.10
CA LYS A 393 -10.33 13.09 13.53
C LYS A 393 -10.72 13.48 12.11
N MET A 394 -10.96 14.77 11.84
CA MET A 394 -11.21 15.26 10.48
C MET A 394 -10.02 15.04 9.55
N VAL A 395 -8.80 15.40 9.99
CA VAL A 395 -7.58 15.20 9.19
C VAL A 395 -7.37 13.72 8.87
N GLY A 396 -7.51 12.84 9.85
CA GLY A 396 -7.33 11.42 9.60
C GLY A 396 -8.52 10.75 8.88
N PHE A 397 -9.73 11.29 8.95
CA PHE A 397 -10.82 10.92 8.02
C PHE A 397 -10.39 11.17 6.58
N PHE A 398 -9.91 12.37 6.25
CA PHE A 398 -9.45 12.67 4.89
C PHE A 398 -8.20 11.87 4.50
N ALA A 399 -7.27 11.64 5.42
CA ALA A 399 -6.13 10.75 5.19
C ALA A 399 -6.59 9.34 4.81
N THR A 400 -7.62 8.83 5.49
CA THR A 400 -8.21 7.51 5.23
C THR A 400 -8.97 7.49 3.91
N CYS A 401 -9.83 8.48 3.65
CA CYS A 401 -10.61 8.58 2.41
C CYS A 401 -9.74 8.69 1.17
N PHE A 402 -8.66 9.48 1.23
CA PHE A 402 -7.77 9.69 0.09
C PHE A 402 -6.68 8.62 -0.05
N SER A 403 -6.47 7.80 0.97
CA SER A 403 -5.56 6.66 0.88
C SER A 403 -5.95 5.74 -0.29
N PRO A 404 -4.99 5.24 -1.09
CA PRO A 404 -5.25 4.20 -2.09
C PRO A 404 -5.69 2.89 -1.44
N PHE A 405 -5.19 2.60 -0.23
CA PHE A 405 -5.47 1.38 0.51
C PHE A 405 -6.01 1.68 1.92
N PRO A 406 -6.95 0.87 2.44
CA PRO A 406 -7.25 0.91 3.87
C PRO A 406 -6.00 0.54 4.68
N GLN A 407 -5.90 1.02 5.91
CA GLN A 407 -4.74 0.72 6.77
C GLN A 407 -4.54 -0.79 7.00
N THR A 408 -5.65 -1.54 6.99
CA THR A 408 -5.69 -2.99 7.19
C THR A 408 -5.41 -3.79 5.93
N ALA A 409 -5.08 -3.15 4.79
CA ALA A 409 -4.92 -3.81 3.49
C ALA A 409 -3.88 -4.95 3.47
N LEU A 410 -2.88 -4.88 4.35
CA LEU A 410 -1.83 -5.88 4.48
C LEU A 410 -2.00 -6.78 5.70
N HIS A 411 -3.02 -6.54 6.54
CA HIS A 411 -3.28 -7.43 7.67
C HIS A 411 -3.70 -8.80 7.13
N PRO A 412 -3.25 -9.90 7.74
CA PRO A 412 -3.75 -11.22 7.40
C PRO A 412 -5.27 -11.19 7.51
N GLN A 413 -5.96 -11.26 6.38
CA GLN A 413 -7.40 -11.43 6.39
C GLN A 413 -7.63 -12.88 6.86
N ASN A 414 -8.39 -13.05 7.94
CA ASN A 414 -8.86 -14.37 8.40
C ASN A 414 -9.86 -15.02 7.40
N THR A 415 -9.96 -14.51 6.18
CA THR A 415 -10.54 -15.23 5.06
C THR A 415 -9.48 -16.16 4.51
N SER A 416 -9.50 -17.40 5.00
CA SER A 416 -9.01 -18.51 4.21
C SER A 416 -9.52 -18.33 2.78
N LEU A 417 -8.66 -18.62 1.81
CA LEU A 417 -9.05 -18.76 0.40
C LEU A 417 -10.12 -19.85 0.18
N GLU A 418 -10.60 -20.49 1.25
CA GLU A 418 -11.60 -21.55 1.29
C GLU A 418 -13.04 -21.03 1.40
N ASN A 419 -13.28 -19.79 1.82
CA ASN A 419 -14.65 -19.30 2.04
C ASN A 419 -15.27 -18.53 0.84
N TRP A 420 -14.79 -18.77 -0.37
CA TRP A 420 -15.43 -18.26 -1.59
C TRP A 420 -16.23 -19.39 -2.26
N ALA A 421 -17.27 -19.85 -1.56
CA ALA A 421 -18.39 -20.50 -2.22
C ALA A 421 -19.37 -19.38 -2.65
N PRO A 422 -19.89 -19.39 -3.89
CA PRO A 422 -20.96 -18.49 -4.27
C PRO A 422 -22.23 -18.86 -3.50
N ASP A 423 -22.84 -17.89 -2.83
CA ASP A 423 -24.28 -17.92 -2.53
C ASP A 423 -25.07 -17.64 -3.81
#